data_AF-K1QF87-F1
#
_entry.id   AF-K1QF87-F1
#
_cell.length_a   1.000
_cell.length_b   1.000
_cell.length_c   1.000
_cell.angle_alpha   90.00
_cell.angle_beta   90.00
_cell.angle_gamma   90.00
#
_symmetry.space_group_name_H-M   'P 1'
#
loop_
_entity.id
_entity.type
_entity.pdbx_description
1 polymer ?
#
loop_
_entity_poly.entity_id
_entity_poly.type
_entity_poly.pdbx_seq_one_letter_code
_entity_poly.pdbx_strand_id
1 'polypeptide(L)'
;MEFQYIKAVRCGDLDSANAIAKADDALAALRLGKKVKSNDQWVSTKVSVMEEILENKCVQVPVFRDKLVTSKQSTTFVEATYNNEWGSGLDRDGTRNTKSDHWPGKNVLGVLMKKVAKKVRKRKHSDSGKIDRKQKQNKDQPNQRTIVQMLEQLRAMSDSDVSGCNPDTESSGDEQ
;
A
#
# COMPACT_ATOMS: atom_id res chain seq x y z
N MET A 1 16.32 -5.49 -2.21
CA MET A 1 16.43 -6.46 -3.32
C MET A 1 15.67 -5.96 -4.53
N GLU A 2 14.39 -5.62 -4.39
CA GLU A 2 13.49 -5.15 -5.46
C GLU A 2 14.08 -4.06 -6.39
N PHE A 3 14.67 -2.99 -5.84
CA PHE A 3 15.26 -1.93 -6.67
C PHE A 3 16.38 -2.42 -7.61
N GLN A 4 17.26 -3.30 -7.10
CA GLN A 4 18.37 -3.85 -7.89
C GLN A 4 17.88 -4.88 -8.90
N TYR A 5 16.85 -5.66 -8.54
CA TYR A 5 16.21 -6.59 -9.45
C TYR A 5 15.56 -5.86 -10.63
N ILE A 6 14.75 -4.83 -10.37
CA ILE A 6 14.09 -4.03 -11.42
C ILE A 6 15.13 -3.36 -12.33
N LYS A 7 16.25 -2.87 -11.75
CA LYS A 7 17.38 -2.36 -12.53
C LYS A 7 17.89 -3.41 -13.52
N ALA A 8 18.20 -4.61 -13.05
CA ALA A 8 18.74 -5.69 -13.87
C ALA A 8 17.79 -6.05 -15.03
N VAL A 9 16.51 -6.22 -14.73
CA VAL A 9 15.48 -6.51 -15.74
C VAL A 9 15.39 -5.40 -16.80
N ARG A 10 15.34 -4.12 -16.38
CA ARG A 10 15.25 -2.98 -17.32
C ARG A 10 16.53 -2.73 -18.11
N CYS A 11 17.67 -3.20 -17.61
CA CYS A 11 18.93 -3.20 -18.33
C CYS A 11 19.10 -4.41 -19.26
N GLY A 12 18.15 -5.36 -19.28
CA GLY A 12 18.23 -6.59 -20.08
C GLY A 12 19.21 -7.64 -19.52
N ASP A 13 19.69 -7.46 -18.28
CA ASP A 13 20.64 -8.35 -17.62
C ASP A 13 19.87 -9.36 -16.74
N LEU A 14 19.29 -10.37 -17.39
CA LEU A 14 18.46 -11.38 -16.74
C LEU A 14 19.26 -12.30 -15.81
N ASP A 15 20.55 -12.53 -16.11
CA ASP A 15 21.43 -13.33 -15.27
C ASP A 15 21.67 -12.64 -13.91
N SER A 16 21.99 -11.34 -13.94
CA SER A 16 22.08 -10.55 -12.72
C SER A 16 20.74 -10.45 -12.00
N ALA A 17 19.62 -10.33 -12.72
CA ALA A 17 18.29 -10.29 -12.11
C ALA A 17 18.01 -11.59 -11.32
N ASN A 18 18.28 -12.75 -11.93
CA ASN A 18 18.13 -14.06 -11.30
C ASN A 18 19.06 -14.22 -10.08
N ALA A 19 20.32 -13.76 -10.18
CA ALA A 19 21.24 -13.79 -9.06
C ALA A 19 20.78 -12.90 -7.90
N ILE A 20 20.26 -11.70 -8.20
CA ILE A 20 19.72 -10.77 -7.18
C ILE A 20 18.48 -11.35 -6.51
N ALA A 21 17.60 -12.02 -7.26
CA ALA A 21 16.38 -12.63 -6.73
C ALA A 21 16.69 -13.80 -5.78
N LYS A 22 17.80 -14.51 -6.01
CA LYS A 22 18.27 -15.63 -5.19
C LYS A 22 19.23 -15.22 -4.06
N ALA A 23 19.54 -13.93 -3.91
CA ALA A 23 20.48 -13.48 -2.89
C ALA A 23 19.90 -13.66 -1.48
N ASP A 24 20.72 -14.18 -0.57
CA ASP A 24 20.29 -14.49 0.80
C ASP A 24 20.01 -13.23 1.65
N ASP A 25 20.65 -12.12 1.31
CA ASP A 25 20.52 -10.86 2.04
C ASP A 25 20.56 -9.61 1.16
N ALA A 26 20.16 -8.49 1.75
CA ALA A 26 20.07 -7.20 1.06
C ALA A 26 21.44 -6.66 0.61
N LEU A 27 22.52 -6.98 1.32
CA LEU A 27 23.87 -6.54 1.00
C LEU A 27 24.43 -7.29 -0.21
N ALA A 28 24.20 -8.61 -0.28
CA ALA A 28 24.51 -9.45 -1.43
C ALA A 28 23.77 -8.95 -2.68
N ALA A 29 22.46 -8.73 -2.58
CA ALA A 29 21.66 -8.13 -3.65
C ALA A 29 22.17 -6.76 -4.10
N LEU A 30 22.60 -5.90 -3.15
CA LEU A 30 23.19 -4.59 -3.47
C LEU A 30 24.52 -4.74 -4.23
N ARG A 31 25.40 -5.65 -3.81
CA ARG A 31 26.68 -5.90 -4.48
C ARG A 31 26.49 -6.41 -5.90
N LEU A 32 25.54 -7.31 -6.11
CA LEU A 32 25.18 -7.81 -7.44
C LEU A 32 24.62 -6.69 -8.33
N GLY A 33 23.64 -5.92 -7.82
CA GLY A 33 23.04 -4.82 -8.57
C GLY A 33 23.99 -3.68 -8.96
N LYS A 34 25.09 -3.50 -8.20
CA LYS A 34 26.17 -2.55 -8.56
C LYS A 34 26.94 -2.97 -9.82
N LYS A 35 27.01 -4.27 -10.14
CA LYS A 35 27.69 -4.78 -11.34
C LYS A 35 26.88 -4.57 -12.61
N VAL A 36 25.55 -4.46 -12.50
CA VAL A 36 24.65 -4.21 -13.63
C VAL A 36 24.97 -2.86 -14.26
N LYS A 37 25.31 -2.86 -15.55
CA LYS A 37 25.55 -1.64 -16.33
C LYS A 37 24.22 -0.89 -16.53
N SER A 38 24.21 0.40 -16.25
CA SER A 38 23.03 1.25 -16.47
C SER A 38 22.86 1.57 -17.95
N ASN A 39 21.60 1.62 -18.42
CA ASN A 39 21.21 2.14 -19.73
C ASN A 39 20.29 3.38 -19.56
N ASP A 40 19.96 4.04 -20.67
CA ASP A 40 19.16 5.28 -20.66
C ASP A 40 17.73 5.06 -20.11
N GLN A 41 17.15 3.89 -20.37
CA GLN A 41 15.87 3.48 -19.80
C GLN A 41 15.92 3.42 -18.27
N TRP A 42 16.98 2.85 -17.70
CA TRP A 42 17.14 2.82 -16.25
C TRP A 42 17.38 4.22 -15.67
N VAL A 43 18.23 5.02 -16.30
CA VAL A 43 18.54 6.38 -15.83
C VAL A 43 17.28 7.25 -15.79
N SER A 44 16.42 7.16 -16.81
CA SER A 44 15.17 7.93 -16.88
C SER A 44 14.08 7.44 -15.92
N THR A 45 14.11 6.16 -15.50
CA THR A 45 13.00 5.56 -14.74
C THR A 45 13.30 5.23 -13.28
N LYS A 46 14.57 5.17 -12.87
CA LYS A 46 14.99 4.76 -11.50
C LYS A 46 14.32 5.55 -10.38
N VAL A 47 14.06 6.85 -10.58
CA VAL A 47 13.40 7.70 -9.57
C VAL A 47 11.96 7.28 -9.36
N SER A 48 11.22 7.01 -10.45
CA SER A 48 9.85 6.53 -10.38
C SER A 48 9.76 5.16 -9.72
N VAL A 49 10.69 4.26 -10.04
CA VAL A 49 10.76 2.92 -9.41
C VAL A 49 11.00 3.04 -7.90
N MET A 50 11.90 3.92 -7.46
CA MET A 50 12.13 4.11 -6.02
C MET A 50 10.90 4.71 -5.33
N GLU A 51 10.18 5.63 -5.98
CA GLU A 51 8.93 6.17 -5.44
C GLU A 51 7.88 5.07 -5.23
N GLU A 52 7.70 4.19 -6.22
CA GLU A 52 6.79 3.04 -6.13
C GLU A 52 7.17 2.09 -4.99
N ILE A 53 8.45 1.74 -4.86
CA ILE A 53 8.95 0.91 -3.76
C ILE A 53 8.65 1.55 -2.40
N LEU A 54 8.84 2.87 -2.26
CA LEU A 54 8.52 3.58 -1.01
C LEU A 54 7.02 3.61 -0.71
N GLU A 55 6.17 3.77 -1.73
CA GLU A 55 4.72 3.68 -1.58
C GLU A 55 4.29 2.27 -1.13
N ASN A 56 4.80 1.23 -1.80
CA ASN A 56 4.53 -0.17 -1.45
C ASN A 56 5.03 -0.49 -0.04
N LYS A 57 6.20 0.02 0.35
CA LYS A 57 6.73 -0.14 1.71
C LYS A 57 5.82 0.47 2.78
N CYS A 58 5.14 1.58 2.48
CA CYS A 58 4.15 2.16 3.40
C CYS A 58 2.91 1.28 3.56
N VAL A 59 2.56 0.48 2.56
CA VAL A 59 1.45 -0.48 2.63
C VAL A 59 1.87 -1.72 3.42
N GLN A 60 3.03 -2.28 3.08
CA GLN A 60 3.50 -3.55 3.64
C GLN A 60 4.04 -3.42 5.07
N VAL A 61 4.60 -2.26 5.45
CA VAL A 61 5.27 -2.06 6.74
C VAL A 61 4.61 -0.92 7.52
N PRO A 62 3.61 -1.19 8.37
CA PRO A 62 2.87 -0.17 9.12
C PRO A 62 3.78 0.74 9.97
N VAL A 63 4.80 0.18 10.62
CA VAL A 63 5.75 0.96 11.44
C VAL A 63 6.52 1.98 10.60
N PHE A 64 6.88 1.63 9.36
CA PHE A 64 7.55 2.55 8.44
C PHE A 64 6.61 3.69 8.05
N ARG A 65 5.39 3.35 7.64
CA ARG A 65 4.33 4.33 7.34
C ARG A 65 4.09 5.28 8.50
N ASP A 66 3.96 4.76 9.71
CA ASP A 66 3.58 5.57 10.87
C ASP A 66 4.68 6.55 11.24
N LYS A 67 5.95 6.12 11.25
CA LYS A 67 7.10 7.03 11.42
C LYS A 67 7.15 8.09 10.31
N LEU A 68 6.84 7.71 9.08
CA LEU A 68 6.86 8.63 7.94
C LEU A 68 5.76 9.70 8.03
N VAL A 69 4.53 9.33 8.42
CA VAL A 69 3.39 10.27 8.45
C VAL A 69 3.29 11.08 9.74
N THR A 70 3.83 10.60 10.85
CA THR A 70 3.87 11.35 12.13
C THR A 70 4.96 12.41 12.18
N SER A 71 5.93 12.38 11.27
CA SER A 71 6.95 13.41 11.17
C SER A 71 6.33 14.80 10.93
N LYS A 72 7.02 15.87 11.35
CA LYS A 72 6.58 17.24 11.03
C LYS A 72 6.68 17.48 9.53
N GLN A 73 5.81 18.34 8.99
CA GLN A 73 5.86 18.72 7.57
C GLN A 73 7.17 19.44 7.19
N SER A 74 7.77 20.12 8.16
CA SER A 74 9.08 20.77 8.04
C SER A 74 10.27 19.81 8.14
N THR A 75 10.07 18.54 8.51
CA THR A 75 11.15 17.56 8.61
C THR A 75 11.82 17.34 7.24
N THR A 76 13.15 17.32 7.26
CA THR A 76 14.00 16.88 6.15
C THR A 76 14.43 15.46 6.44
N PHE A 77 14.06 14.53 5.57
CA PHE A 77 14.60 13.17 5.58
C PHE A 77 15.90 13.17 4.82
N VAL A 78 16.90 12.42 5.30
CA VAL A 78 18.19 12.29 4.63
C VAL A 78 18.81 10.93 4.93
N GLU A 79 19.39 10.32 3.91
CA GLU A 79 20.31 9.20 4.06
C GLU A 79 21.72 9.76 4.20
N ALA A 80 22.28 9.67 5.41
CA ALA A 80 23.60 10.20 5.74
C ALA A 80 24.70 9.22 5.31
N THR A 81 24.92 9.15 4.00
CA THR A 81 25.97 8.34 3.38
C THR A 81 26.68 9.14 2.28
N TYR A 82 27.87 8.68 1.88
CA TYR A 82 28.65 9.23 0.76
C TYR A 82 28.01 9.01 -0.63
N ASN A 83 26.71 8.74 -0.70
CA ASN A 83 25.97 8.63 -1.95
C ASN A 83 25.49 10.00 -2.42
N ASN A 84 26.10 10.51 -3.50
CA ASN A 84 25.79 11.85 -4.01
C ASN A 84 24.45 11.94 -4.77
N GLU A 85 23.80 10.81 -5.09
CA GLU A 85 22.50 10.82 -5.73
C GLU A 85 21.36 10.67 -4.71
N TRP A 86 21.40 9.60 -3.92
CA TRP A 86 20.30 9.23 -3.05
C TRP A 86 20.41 9.86 -1.65
N GLY A 87 21.63 10.12 -1.19
CA GLY A 87 21.93 10.64 0.15
C GLY A 87 22.52 12.06 0.15
N SER A 88 23.09 12.44 1.30
CA SER A 88 23.76 13.74 1.50
C SER A 88 25.15 13.82 0.89
N GLY A 89 25.77 12.69 0.53
CA GLY A 89 27.17 12.66 0.14
C GLY A 89 28.14 12.85 1.32
N LEU A 90 27.65 12.78 2.55
CA LEU A 90 28.41 12.91 3.80
C LEU A 90 28.06 11.77 4.74
N ASP A 91 28.89 11.50 5.74
CA ASP A 91 28.54 10.61 6.85
C ASP A 91 27.50 11.26 7.78
N ARG A 92 27.17 10.57 8.87
CA ARG A 92 26.17 11.02 9.84
C ARG A 92 26.54 12.34 10.50
N ASP A 93 27.80 12.52 10.89
CA ASP A 93 28.24 13.73 11.59
C ASP A 93 28.36 14.91 10.63
N GLY A 94 28.93 14.70 9.45
CA GLY A 94 28.96 15.70 8.37
C GLY A 94 27.55 16.14 7.96
N THR A 95 26.63 15.20 7.75
CA THR A 95 25.24 15.51 7.38
C THR A 95 24.54 16.37 8.44
N ARG A 96 24.80 16.10 9.73
CA ARG A 96 24.20 16.85 10.84
C ARG A 96 24.77 18.26 10.98
N ASN A 97 26.06 18.42 10.72
CA ASN A 97 26.79 19.67 10.94
C ASN A 97 26.85 20.56 9.69
N THR A 98 26.50 20.04 8.52
CA THR A 98 26.41 20.80 7.26
C THR A 98 24.95 21.15 6.96
N LYS A 99 24.69 22.41 6.61
CA LYS A 99 23.35 22.84 6.17
C LYS A 99 22.96 22.08 4.89
N SER A 100 21.68 21.78 4.73
CA SER A 100 21.20 20.90 3.65
C SER A 100 21.43 21.43 2.24
N ASP A 101 21.56 22.76 2.08
CA ASP A 101 21.91 23.45 0.84
C ASP A 101 23.39 23.29 0.45
N HIS A 102 24.25 22.89 1.39
CA HIS A 102 25.69 22.65 1.20
C HIS A 102 26.05 21.15 1.15
N TRP A 103 25.06 20.26 1.15
CA TRP A 103 25.33 18.84 0.97
C TRP A 103 25.83 18.57 -0.46
N PRO A 104 26.94 17.83 -0.65
CA PRO A 104 27.40 17.46 -1.98
C PRO A 104 26.44 16.50 -2.70
N GLY A 105 25.63 15.75 -1.93
CA GLY A 105 24.60 14.85 -2.46
C GLY A 105 23.24 15.49 -2.66
N LYS A 106 22.49 14.96 -3.63
CA LYS A 106 21.18 15.47 -4.06
C LYS A 106 20.03 15.09 -3.11
N ASN A 107 20.25 14.13 -2.20
CA ASN A 107 19.25 13.63 -1.26
C ASN A 107 17.91 13.26 -1.94
N VAL A 108 17.95 12.62 -3.11
CA VAL A 108 16.74 12.26 -3.87
C VAL A 108 15.81 11.37 -3.03
N LEU A 109 16.36 10.46 -2.23
CA LEU A 109 15.56 9.58 -1.37
C LEU A 109 14.75 10.36 -0.35
N GLY A 110 15.35 11.36 0.30
CA GLY A 110 14.69 12.20 1.29
C GLY A 110 13.53 13.02 0.69
N VAL A 111 13.73 13.53 -0.53
CA VAL A 111 12.68 14.23 -1.28
C VAL A 111 11.51 13.31 -1.61
N LEU A 112 11.79 12.09 -2.09
CA LEU A 112 10.76 11.08 -2.37
C LEU A 112 10.00 10.67 -1.11
N MET A 113 10.69 10.43 0.01
CA MET A 113 10.05 10.13 1.30
C MET A 113 9.07 11.24 1.71
N LYS A 114 9.46 12.51 1.56
CA LYS A 114 8.58 13.65 1.84
C LYS A 114 7.36 13.68 0.92
N LYS A 115 7.53 13.36 -0.38
CA LYS A 115 6.44 13.27 -1.36
C LYS A 115 5.46 12.15 -0.99
N VAL A 116 5.96 10.96 -0.67
CA VAL A 116 5.14 9.81 -0.24
C VAL A 116 4.41 10.12 1.06
N ALA A 117 5.07 10.75 2.05
CA ALA A 117 4.44 11.17 3.31
C ALA A 117 3.20 12.06 3.07
N LYS A 118 3.32 13.06 2.17
CA LYS A 118 2.20 13.94 1.79
C LYS A 118 1.06 13.16 1.14
N LYS A 119 1.36 12.25 0.21
CA LYS A 119 0.37 11.41 -0.46
C LYS A 119 -0.42 10.56 0.54
N VAL A 120 0.28 9.89 1.46
CA VAL A 120 -0.34 9.02 2.48
C VAL A 120 -1.23 9.82 3.44
N ARG A 121 -0.77 11.01 3.89
CA ARG A 121 -1.60 11.91 4.73
C ARG A 121 -2.89 12.33 4.02
N LYS A 122 -2.81 12.69 2.73
CA LYS A 122 -3.99 13.07 1.93
C LYS A 122 -5.01 11.93 1.82
N ARG A 123 -4.56 10.69 1.60
CA ARG A 123 -5.44 9.50 1.55
C ARG A 123 -6.20 9.30 2.87
N LYS A 124 -5.51 9.44 4.02
CA LYS A 124 -6.17 9.35 5.34
C LYS A 124 -7.25 10.43 5.55
N HIS A 125 -6.98 11.68 5.16
CA HIS A 125 -7.97 12.75 5.26
C HIS A 125 -9.18 12.52 4.37
N SER A 126 -9.00 11.98 3.15
CA SER A 126 -10.12 11.66 2.27
C SER A 126 -10.96 10.50 2.79
N ASP A 127 -10.36 9.53 3.48
CA ASP A 127 -11.11 8.40 4.06
C ASP A 127 -11.88 8.81 5.32
N SER A 128 -11.28 9.64 6.19
CA SER A 128 -11.96 10.21 7.37
C SER A 128 -13.19 11.05 6.98
N GLY A 129 -13.05 11.93 5.99
CA GLY A 129 -14.16 12.80 5.54
C GLY A 129 -15.31 12.03 4.88
N LYS A 130 -15.08 10.81 4.39
CA LYS A 130 -16.14 9.92 3.89
C LYS A 130 -16.92 9.25 5.02
N ILE A 131 -16.26 8.90 6.13
CA ILE A 131 -16.91 8.32 7.31
C ILE A 131 -17.84 9.35 7.96
N ASP A 132 -17.38 10.59 8.11
CA ASP A 132 -18.17 11.68 8.71
C ASP A 132 -19.39 12.06 7.85
N ARG A 133 -19.27 12.04 6.52
CA ARG A 133 -20.42 12.27 5.60
C ARG A 133 -21.44 11.13 5.63
N LYS A 134 -21.00 9.88 5.80
CA LYS A 134 -21.91 8.72 5.88
C LYS A 134 -22.71 8.73 7.18
N GLN A 135 -22.13 9.19 8.29
CA GLN A 135 -22.86 9.41 9.54
C GLN A 135 -23.89 10.55 9.44
N LYS A 136 -23.61 11.61 8.67
CA LYS A 136 -24.55 12.73 8.48
C LYS A 136 -25.71 12.39 7.54
N GLN A 137 -25.52 11.52 6.54
CA GLN A 137 -26.60 11.08 5.64
C GLN A 137 -27.48 9.96 6.22
N ASN A 138 -27.02 9.21 7.23
CA ASN A 138 -27.83 8.19 7.90
C ASN A 138 -28.88 8.75 8.87
N LYS A 139 -28.88 10.05 9.16
CA LYS A 139 -29.88 10.67 10.04
C LYS A 139 -31.17 11.06 9.31
N ASP A 140 -31.16 11.06 7.96
CA ASP A 140 -32.26 11.57 7.12
C ASP A 140 -32.82 10.55 6.11
N GLN A 141 -32.64 9.23 6.31
CA GLN A 141 -33.35 8.21 5.51
C GLN A 141 -34.06 7.17 6.40
N PRO A 142 -35.39 7.20 6.54
CA PRO A 142 -36.11 6.30 7.43
C PRO A 142 -36.41 4.91 6.83
N ASN A 143 -35.69 4.39 5.81
CA ASN A 143 -36.10 3.10 5.22
C ASN A 143 -35.04 2.22 4.52
N GLN A 144 -33.73 2.39 4.75
CA GLN A 144 -32.76 1.43 4.19
C GLN A 144 -32.53 0.25 5.14
N ARG A 145 -33.12 -0.91 4.82
CA ARG A 145 -32.81 -2.18 5.49
C ARG A 145 -31.40 -2.62 5.14
N THR A 146 -30.65 -3.06 6.14
CA THR A 146 -29.27 -3.55 5.95
C THR A 146 -29.27 -4.94 5.32
N ILE A 147 -28.19 -5.30 4.63
CA ILE A 147 -28.03 -6.62 3.99
C ILE A 147 -28.20 -7.75 5.03
N VAL A 148 -27.73 -7.54 6.26
CA VAL A 148 -27.87 -8.50 7.37
C VAL A 148 -29.35 -8.74 7.68
N GLN A 149 -30.16 -7.68 7.80
CA GLN A 149 -31.60 -7.79 8.07
C GLN A 149 -32.35 -8.49 6.93
N MET A 150 -31.93 -8.29 5.67
CA MET A 150 -32.53 -8.99 4.52
C MET A 150 -32.21 -10.50 4.53
N LEU A 151 -30.97 -10.86 4.86
CA LEU A 151 -30.55 -12.27 4.96
C LEU A 151 -31.25 -13.01 6.10
N GLU A 152 -31.46 -12.33 7.22
CA GLU A 152 -32.16 -12.88 8.39
C GLU A 152 -33.65 -13.11 8.09
N GLN A 153 -34.28 -12.20 7.35
CA GLN A 153 -35.67 -12.34 6.91
C GLN A 153 -35.84 -13.49 5.91
N LEU A 154 -34.90 -13.66 4.97
CA LEU A 154 -34.91 -14.78 4.02
C LEU A 154 -34.74 -16.13 4.73
N ARG A 155 -33.92 -16.19 5.78
CA ARG A 155 -33.80 -17.40 6.61
C ARG A 155 -35.09 -17.70 7.36
N ALA A 156 -35.71 -16.69 7.99
CA ALA A 156 -36.96 -16.87 8.71
C ALA A 156 -38.13 -17.29 7.81
N MET A 157 -38.14 -16.86 6.54
CA MET A 157 -39.13 -17.30 5.54
C MET A 157 -38.85 -18.71 4.99
N SER A 158 -37.62 -19.20 5.08
CA SER A 158 -37.26 -20.56 4.68
C SER A 158 -37.67 -21.63 5.70
N ASP A 159 -37.86 -21.24 6.96
CA ASP A 159 -38.20 -22.17 8.06
C ASP A 159 -39.72 -22.36 8.23
N SER A 160 -40.56 -21.65 7.48
CA SER A 160 -42.04 -21.70 7.60
C SER A 160 -42.75 -22.69 6.67
N ASP A 161 -42.06 -23.37 5.74
CA ASP A 161 -42.67 -24.29 4.75
C ASP A 161 -42.39 -25.78 5.01
N VAL A 162 -42.42 -26.22 6.28
CA VAL A 162 -42.60 -27.64 6.63
C VAL A 162 -43.68 -27.75 7.70
N SER A 163 -44.94 -27.80 7.28
CA SER A 163 -46.02 -28.39 8.07
C SER A 163 -47.22 -28.64 7.18
N GLY A 164 -47.50 -29.91 6.87
CA GLY A 164 -48.83 -30.33 6.43
C GLY A 164 -48.88 -31.39 5.33
N CYS A 165 -48.23 -32.53 5.52
CA CYS A 165 -48.70 -33.77 4.88
C CYS A 165 -49.51 -34.53 5.93
N ASN A 166 -50.83 -34.56 5.77
CA ASN A 166 -51.70 -35.62 6.29
C ASN A 166 -52.70 -35.96 5.17
N PRO A 167 -52.61 -37.13 4.52
CA PRO A 167 -53.79 -37.75 3.96
C PRO A 167 -54.52 -38.47 5.11
N ASP A 168 -55.85 -38.38 5.16
CA ASP A 168 -56.73 -39.54 5.40
C ASP A 168 -58.16 -39.15 5.85
N THR A 169 -59.09 -39.45 4.92
CA THR A 169 -60.39 -40.11 5.11
C THR A 169 -61.70 -39.34 5.39
N GLU A 170 -62.72 -39.83 4.65
CA GLU A 170 -64.18 -39.89 4.88
C GLU A 170 -65.01 -38.64 4.55
N SER A 171 -66.25 -38.71 4.06
CA SER A 171 -67.13 -39.74 3.49
C SER A 171 -68.45 -38.99 3.17
N SER A 172 -69.30 -39.60 2.34
CA SER A 172 -70.74 -39.36 2.15
C SER A 172 -71.20 -38.24 1.21
N GLY A 173 -72.06 -38.65 0.28
CA GLY A 173 -72.82 -37.82 -0.65
C GLY A 173 -73.63 -38.72 -1.58
N ASP A 174 -74.71 -39.28 -1.06
CA ASP A 174 -75.79 -39.96 -1.81
C ASP A 174 -76.69 -38.96 -2.55
N GLU A 175 -77.48 -39.53 -3.49
CA GLU A 175 -78.62 -38.98 -4.25
C GLU A 175 -78.23 -38.17 -5.53
N GLN A 176 -78.65 -38.51 -6.75
CA GLN A 176 -79.81 -39.25 -7.27
C GLN A 176 -79.49 -39.88 -8.64
#